data_AF-A0A4R3SJ60-F1
#
_entry.id   AF-A0A4R3SJ60-F1
#
_cell.length_a   1.000
_cell.length_b   1.000
_cell.length_c   1.000
_cell.angle_alpha   90.00
_cell.angle_beta   90.00
_cell.angle_gamma   90.00
#
_symmetry.space_group_name_H-M   'P 1'
#
loop_
_entity.id
_entity.type
_entity.pdbx_description
1 polymer ?
#
loop_
_entity_poly.entity_id
_entity_poly.type
_entity_poly.pdbx_seq_one_letter_code
_entity_poly.pdbx_strand_id
1 'polypeptide(L)'
;MLEWGSITKGLVGTTAWLTLEVERPVAHYLPEVPDAEMTVADLVHHTSGLPRLPVTMHDRLFGDPYRKAVGVPLDLGTAVPVTPRGQFAYSNLGYALLGAVLDEVHGDWFAAVRQHVLEPAGISSAALVPADADRVAPKLFGRAIQPWALGESSFAAAGGVWSTFDDLCRYADWALEPGVGHSRTVSWQREGASIWINGEVRAAGAVIANAAGVTAVVHTLAKAPRAADAIATAFIEQEVRSKRDG
;
A
#
# COMPACT_ATOMS: atom_id res chain seq x y z
N MET A 1 -12.41 9.42 8.29
CA MET A 1 -11.30 8.84 7.51
C MET A 1 -11.03 7.42 7.98
N LEU A 2 -10.78 6.54 7.02
CA LEU A 2 -10.52 5.12 7.16
C LEU A 2 -9.04 4.85 6.84
N GLU A 3 -8.41 3.91 7.55
CA GLU A 3 -7.10 3.39 7.18
C GLU A 3 -7.20 2.64 5.85
N TRP A 4 -6.41 3.04 4.86
CA TRP A 4 -6.32 2.29 3.60
C TRP A 4 -5.29 1.16 3.67
N GLY A 5 -4.39 1.20 4.65
CA GLY A 5 -3.34 0.20 4.80
C GLY A 5 -2.51 0.09 3.52
N SER A 6 -2.13 -1.13 3.15
CA SER A 6 -1.27 -1.39 1.99
C SER A 6 -1.87 -1.03 0.62
N ILE A 7 -3.12 -0.57 0.51
CA ILE A 7 -3.58 0.13 -0.71
C ILE A 7 -2.66 1.34 -1.02
N THR A 8 -2.06 1.94 0.01
CA THR A 8 -1.02 2.99 -0.11
C THR A 8 0.09 2.61 -1.09
N LYS A 9 0.47 1.31 -1.14
CA LYS A 9 1.50 0.82 -2.05
C LYS A 9 1.14 1.05 -3.52
N GLY A 10 -0.15 0.95 -3.87
CA GLY A 10 -0.62 1.25 -5.21
C GLY A 10 -0.37 2.70 -5.61
N LEU A 11 -0.59 3.63 -4.68
CA LEU A 11 -0.34 5.06 -4.87
C LEU A 11 1.16 5.34 -5.04
N VAL A 12 1.98 4.81 -4.14
CA VAL A 12 3.44 5.02 -4.12
C VAL A 12 4.10 4.37 -5.34
N GLY A 13 3.76 3.12 -5.66
CA GLY A 13 4.34 2.41 -6.79
C GLY A 13 3.94 3.01 -8.13
N THR A 14 2.69 3.47 -8.27
CA THR A 14 2.26 4.21 -9.47
C THR A 14 3.03 5.52 -9.62
N THR A 15 3.22 6.26 -8.53
CA THR A 15 4.00 7.52 -8.53
C THR A 15 5.45 7.26 -8.96
N ALA A 16 6.10 6.24 -8.39
CA ALA A 16 7.43 5.83 -8.78
C ALA A 16 7.50 5.43 -10.26
N TRP A 17 6.53 4.66 -10.74
CA TRP A 17 6.49 4.21 -12.13
C TRP A 17 6.32 5.34 -13.15
N LEU A 18 5.60 6.39 -12.77
CA LEU A 18 5.35 7.54 -13.64
C LEU A 18 6.50 8.56 -13.64
N THR A 19 7.32 8.59 -12.58
CA THR A 19 8.26 9.70 -12.34
C THR A 19 9.72 9.29 -12.28
N LEU A 20 10.03 8.00 -12.14
CA LEU A 20 11.39 7.48 -11.99
C LEU A 20 11.78 6.56 -13.15
N GLU A 21 13.10 6.39 -13.32
CA GLU A 21 13.63 5.29 -14.13
C GLU A 21 13.57 3.99 -13.32
N VAL A 22 12.57 3.16 -13.57
CA VAL A 22 12.26 2.00 -12.71
C VAL A 22 13.29 0.87 -12.78
N GLU A 23 14.02 0.74 -13.89
CA GLU A 23 15.11 -0.23 -14.03
C GLU A 23 16.44 0.28 -13.46
N ARG A 24 16.49 1.53 -12.99
CA ARG A 24 17.68 2.08 -12.37
C ARG A 24 17.84 1.50 -10.96
N PRO A 25 19.07 1.14 -10.55
CA PRO A 25 19.33 0.71 -9.19
C PRO A 25 18.90 1.73 -8.15
N VAL A 26 18.35 1.27 -7.03
CA VAL A 26 17.98 2.10 -5.89
C VAL A 26 19.19 2.84 -5.33
N ALA A 27 20.36 2.18 -5.32
CA ALA A 27 21.64 2.76 -4.88
C ALA A 27 22.07 4.00 -5.70
N HIS A 28 21.50 4.22 -6.88
CA HIS A 28 21.70 5.46 -7.62
C HIS A 28 21.08 6.67 -6.91
N TYR A 29 19.89 6.49 -6.34
CA TYR A 29 19.16 7.53 -5.61
C TYR A 29 19.59 7.57 -4.14
N LEU A 30 19.87 6.41 -3.55
CA LEU A 30 20.20 6.24 -2.13
C LEU A 30 21.52 5.46 -1.97
N PRO A 31 22.69 6.11 -2.07
CA PRO A 31 23.99 5.46 -2.13
C PRO A 31 24.34 4.57 -0.93
N GLU A 32 23.68 4.74 0.21
CA GLU A 32 23.88 3.96 1.43
C GLU A 32 23.17 2.60 1.42
N VAL A 33 22.34 2.33 0.41
CA VAL A 33 21.68 1.03 0.23
C VAL A 33 22.72 -0.04 -0.11
N PRO A 34 22.82 -1.14 0.66
CA PRO A 34 23.88 -2.13 0.48
C PRO A 34 23.84 -2.89 -0.85
N ASP A 35 22.65 -3.11 -1.40
CA ASP A 35 22.46 -3.82 -2.67
C ASP A 35 22.52 -2.84 -3.85
N ALA A 36 23.62 -2.91 -4.61
CA ALA A 36 23.85 -2.06 -5.77
C ALA A 36 23.04 -2.45 -7.03
N GLU A 37 22.42 -3.64 -7.05
CA GLU A 37 21.71 -4.18 -8.22
C GLU A 37 20.19 -4.15 -8.06
N MET A 38 19.69 -3.99 -6.84
CA MET A 38 18.26 -3.83 -6.55
C MET A 38 17.70 -2.61 -7.28
N THR A 39 16.70 -2.79 -8.15
CA THR A 39 16.09 -1.69 -8.91
C THR A 39 14.82 -1.16 -8.25
N VAL A 40 14.36 0.01 -8.68
CA VAL A 40 13.06 0.56 -8.26
C VAL A 40 11.92 -0.40 -8.63
N ALA A 41 11.98 -1.07 -9.79
CA ALA A 41 11.01 -2.08 -10.21
C ALA A 41 10.99 -3.28 -9.26
N ASP A 42 12.13 -3.68 -8.69
CA ASP A 42 12.17 -4.75 -7.70
C ASP A 42 11.43 -4.40 -6.41
N LEU A 43 11.47 -3.14 -6.00
CA LEU A 43 10.71 -2.65 -4.85
C LEU A 43 9.20 -2.66 -5.15
N VAL A 44 8.81 -2.13 -6.30
CA VAL A 44 7.40 -2.03 -6.75
C VAL A 44 6.75 -3.41 -6.81
N HIS A 45 7.45 -4.39 -7.39
CA HIS A 45 6.92 -5.75 -7.61
C HIS A 45 7.20 -6.73 -6.46
N HIS A 46 7.78 -6.29 -5.35
CA HIS A 46 8.17 -7.15 -4.24
C HIS A 46 9.14 -8.29 -4.65
N THR A 47 10.07 -8.01 -5.56
CA THR A 47 11.08 -8.97 -6.05
C THR A 47 12.50 -8.63 -5.62
N SER A 48 12.68 -7.65 -4.74
CA SER A 48 14.00 -7.25 -4.21
C SER A 48 14.64 -8.27 -3.27
N GLY A 49 13.87 -9.24 -2.78
CA GLY A 49 14.33 -10.19 -1.78
C GLY A 49 14.43 -9.62 -0.36
N LEU A 50 14.04 -8.35 -0.14
CA LEU A 50 13.97 -7.72 1.17
C LEU A 50 12.92 -8.39 2.07
N PRO A 51 13.16 -8.48 3.40
CA PRO A 51 12.17 -9.03 4.33
C PRO A 51 10.94 -8.11 4.44
N ARG A 52 9.86 -8.62 5.05
CA ARG A 52 8.65 -7.83 5.33
C ARG A 52 8.97 -6.55 6.09
N LEU A 53 9.76 -6.65 7.15
CA LEU A 53 10.25 -5.57 8.01
C LEU A 53 11.72 -5.88 8.39
N PRO A 54 12.51 -4.88 8.81
CA PRO A 54 13.82 -5.13 9.40
C PRO A 54 13.74 -6.12 10.56
N VAL A 55 14.76 -6.97 10.70
CA VAL A 55 14.85 -7.96 11.80
C VAL A 55 14.74 -7.28 13.17
N THR A 56 15.25 -6.05 13.32
CA THR A 56 15.17 -5.27 14.56
C THR A 56 13.75 -4.83 14.96
N MET A 57 12.78 -4.92 14.04
CA MET A 57 11.38 -4.54 14.24
C MET A 57 10.46 -5.72 14.57
N HIS A 58 11.01 -6.87 15.00
CA HIS A 58 10.26 -8.10 15.31
C HIS A 58 8.88 -7.85 15.96
N ASP A 59 7.89 -8.53 15.38
CA ASP A 59 6.51 -8.56 15.84
C ASP A 59 6.45 -9.03 17.31
N ARG A 60 6.32 -8.09 18.24
CA ARG A 60 5.72 -8.43 19.54
C ARG A 60 4.30 -8.88 19.20
N LEU A 61 3.93 -10.10 19.58
CA LEU A 61 2.68 -10.78 19.20
C LEU A 61 1.39 -9.91 19.31
N PHE A 62 1.41 -8.84 20.13
CA PHE A 62 0.32 -7.89 20.33
C PHE A 62 0.73 -6.40 20.24
N GLY A 63 1.97 -6.12 19.84
CA GLY A 63 2.53 -4.78 19.77
C GLY A 63 2.37 -4.12 18.40
N ASP A 64 2.55 -2.81 18.38
CA ASP A 64 2.68 -2.03 17.14
C ASP A 64 4.14 -2.10 16.66
N PRO A 65 4.44 -2.80 15.54
CA PRO A 65 5.81 -3.00 15.09
C PRO A 65 6.45 -1.69 14.60
N TYR A 66 5.65 -0.71 14.18
CA TYR A 66 6.11 0.57 13.64
C TYR A 66 6.38 1.61 14.72
N ARG A 67 5.97 1.37 15.97
CA ARG A 67 6.08 2.34 17.07
C ARG A 67 7.50 2.88 17.26
N LYS A 68 8.51 2.03 17.07
CA LYS A 68 9.93 2.41 17.20
C LYS A 68 10.45 3.24 16.03
N ALA A 69 9.74 3.24 14.90
CA ALA A 69 10.08 3.97 13.70
C ALA A 69 9.42 5.35 13.63
N VAL A 70 8.57 5.70 14.61
CA VAL A 70 7.91 7.01 14.67
C VAL A 70 8.93 8.11 14.89
N GLY A 71 8.97 9.08 13.98
CA GLY A 71 9.95 10.18 14.02
C GLY A 71 11.41 9.75 13.86
N VAL A 72 11.67 8.51 13.44
CA VAL A 72 13.02 7.98 13.20
C VAL A 72 13.20 7.80 11.69
N PRO A 73 14.25 8.37 11.07
CA PRO A 73 14.55 8.14 9.66
C PRO A 73 14.75 6.65 9.34
N LEU A 74 14.46 6.26 8.10
CA LEU A 74 14.73 4.89 7.65
C LEU A 74 16.23 4.61 7.66
N ASP A 75 16.67 3.57 8.37
CA ASP A 75 18.04 3.09 8.31
C ASP A 75 18.25 2.28 7.02
N LEU A 76 18.84 2.92 6.02
CA LEU A 76 19.11 2.34 4.70
C LEU A 76 20.03 1.12 4.77
N GLY A 77 20.91 1.04 5.77
CA GLY A 77 21.80 -0.11 5.98
C GLY A 77 21.06 -1.39 6.36
N THR A 78 19.78 -1.30 6.73
CA THR A 78 18.93 -2.47 7.01
C THR A 78 18.28 -3.06 5.76
N ALA A 79 18.41 -2.43 4.60
CA ALA A 79 17.89 -2.91 3.31
C ALA A 79 18.75 -4.04 2.73
N VAL A 80 18.85 -5.15 3.47
CA VAL A 80 19.62 -6.34 3.10
C VAL A 80 18.67 -7.43 2.61
N PRO A 81 18.80 -7.92 1.37
CA PRO A 81 18.01 -9.04 0.88
C PRO A 81 18.25 -10.30 1.69
N VAL A 82 17.17 -11.02 2.01
CA VAL A 82 17.19 -12.30 2.73
C VAL A 82 16.73 -13.47 1.86
N THR A 83 16.27 -13.18 0.65
CA THR A 83 15.89 -14.15 -0.38
C THR A 83 16.46 -13.71 -1.74
N PRO A 84 16.58 -14.61 -2.72
CA PRO A 84 17.09 -14.23 -4.04
C PRO A 84 16.20 -13.18 -4.73
N ARG A 85 16.84 -12.19 -5.35
CA ARG A 85 16.18 -11.22 -6.23
C ARG A 85 15.40 -11.94 -7.35
N GLY A 86 14.27 -11.37 -7.75
CA GLY A 86 13.37 -11.92 -8.77
C GLY A 86 12.29 -12.85 -8.20
N GLN A 87 12.40 -13.29 -6.94
CA GLN A 87 11.35 -14.04 -6.26
C GLN A 87 10.41 -13.11 -5.52
N PHE A 88 9.11 -13.36 -5.64
CA PHE A 88 8.11 -12.57 -4.91
C PHE A 88 8.23 -12.78 -3.39
N ALA A 89 8.51 -11.71 -2.67
CA ALA A 89 8.56 -11.65 -1.22
C ALA A 89 7.99 -10.31 -0.73
N TYR A 90 6.76 -10.34 -0.19
CA TYR A 90 6.06 -9.13 0.24
C TYR A 90 6.88 -8.32 1.26
N SER A 91 7.19 -7.07 0.92
CA SER A 91 8.09 -6.22 1.71
C SER A 91 7.51 -4.84 1.99
N ASN A 92 7.27 -4.54 3.27
CA ASN A 92 7.00 -3.16 3.70
C ASN A 92 8.29 -2.35 3.74
N LEU A 93 9.43 -2.98 4.04
CA LEU A 93 10.75 -2.34 3.95
C LEU A 93 11.05 -1.86 2.53
N GLY A 94 10.71 -2.64 1.51
CA GLY A 94 10.87 -2.22 0.12
C GLY A 94 10.05 -0.98 -0.22
N TYR A 95 8.83 -0.85 0.30
CA TYR A 95 8.02 0.36 0.10
C TYR A 95 8.43 1.54 0.97
N ALA A 96 8.98 1.30 2.17
CA ALA A 96 9.63 2.35 2.94
C ALA A 96 10.83 2.92 2.18
N LEU A 97 11.62 2.05 1.56
CA LEU A 97 12.75 2.45 0.72
C LEU A 97 12.30 3.18 -0.54
N LEU A 98 11.21 2.73 -1.17
CA LEU A 98 10.63 3.41 -2.33
C LEU A 98 10.11 4.82 -1.98
N GLY A 99 9.53 4.98 -0.78
CA GLY A 99 9.19 6.29 -0.23
C GLY A 99 10.42 7.19 -0.09
N ALA A 100 11.52 6.66 0.47
CA ALA A 100 12.77 7.41 0.60
C ALA A 100 13.38 7.82 -0.75
N VAL A 101 13.26 6.98 -1.79
CA VAL A 101 13.66 7.36 -3.17
C VAL A 101 12.81 8.51 -3.68
N LEU A 102 11.50 8.48 -3.45
CA LEU A 102 10.61 9.56 -3.86
C LEU A 102 10.88 10.85 -3.06
N ASP A 103 11.23 10.76 -1.78
CA ASP A 103 11.67 11.91 -0.98
C ASP A 103 12.95 12.52 -1.54
N GLU A 104 13.94 11.71 -1.92
CA GLU A 104 15.18 12.21 -2.52
C GLU A 104 14.92 12.95 -3.84
N VAL A 105 14.03 12.43 -4.68
CA VAL A 105 13.77 12.99 -6.01
C VAL A 105 12.81 14.18 -5.98
N HIS A 106 11.77 14.15 -5.14
CA HIS A 106 10.69 15.14 -5.13
C HIS A 106 10.68 16.04 -3.89
N GLY A 107 11.51 15.74 -2.89
CA GLY A 107 11.55 16.43 -1.60
C GLY A 107 10.47 15.99 -0.59
N ASP A 108 9.34 15.48 -1.09
CA ASP A 108 8.25 14.92 -0.29
C ASP A 108 7.48 13.87 -1.13
N TRP A 109 7.61 12.60 -0.73
CA TRP A 109 6.97 11.48 -1.43
C TRP A 109 5.45 11.58 -1.41
N PHE A 110 4.85 12.11 -0.33
CA PHE A 110 3.40 12.19 -0.21
C PHE A 110 2.84 13.34 -1.03
N ALA A 111 3.56 14.46 -1.13
CA ALA A 111 3.25 15.51 -2.08
C ALA A 111 3.32 15.01 -3.54
N ALA A 112 4.34 14.22 -3.88
CA ALA A 112 4.43 13.58 -5.20
C ALA A 112 3.25 12.63 -5.47
N VAL A 113 2.87 11.81 -4.50
CA VAL A 113 1.66 10.96 -4.59
C VAL A 113 0.40 11.80 -4.76
N ARG A 114 0.27 12.94 -4.05
CA ARG A 114 -0.86 13.84 -4.23
C ARG A 114 -0.93 14.36 -5.67
N GLN A 115 0.16 14.90 -6.17
CA GLN A 115 0.24 15.50 -7.51
C GLN A 115 0.01 14.49 -8.64
N HIS A 116 0.62 13.30 -8.55
CA HIS A 116 0.66 12.36 -9.67
C HIS A 116 -0.47 11.31 -9.64
N VAL A 117 -1.12 11.10 -8.50
CA VAL A 117 -2.15 10.07 -8.34
C VAL A 117 -3.43 10.62 -7.74
N LEU A 118 -3.37 11.25 -6.55
CA LEU A 118 -4.59 11.60 -5.82
C LEU A 118 -5.37 12.74 -6.50
N GLU A 119 -4.70 13.81 -6.92
CA GLU A 119 -5.34 14.93 -7.63
C GLU A 119 -5.92 14.50 -8.98
N PRO A 120 -5.19 13.75 -9.85
CA PRO A 120 -5.77 13.16 -11.06
C PRO A 120 -6.97 12.24 -10.81
N ALA A 121 -7.00 11.53 -9.67
CA ALA A 121 -8.14 10.71 -9.26
C ALA A 121 -9.27 11.51 -8.58
N GLY A 122 -9.12 12.82 -8.42
CA GLY A 122 -10.12 13.68 -7.77
C GLY A 122 -10.19 13.51 -6.24
N ILE A 123 -9.10 13.10 -5.60
CA ILE A 123 -9.01 12.81 -4.16
C ILE A 123 -8.22 13.92 -3.46
N SER A 124 -8.90 14.69 -2.61
CA SER A 124 -8.29 15.79 -1.85
C SER A 124 -8.19 15.54 -0.35
N SER A 125 -8.95 14.57 0.18
CA SER A 125 -9.10 14.35 1.62
C SER A 125 -7.94 13.55 2.25
N ALA A 126 -7.06 12.96 1.45
CA ALA A 126 -6.03 12.03 1.93
C ALA A 126 -5.03 12.68 2.90
N ALA A 127 -4.68 11.95 3.97
CA ALA A 127 -3.72 12.36 4.98
C ALA A 127 -2.94 11.15 5.54
N LEU A 128 -1.74 11.38 6.07
CA LEU A 128 -0.96 10.35 6.78
C LEU A 128 -1.31 10.28 8.28
N VAL A 129 -1.58 11.45 8.88
CA VAL A 129 -1.84 11.60 10.31
C VAL A 129 -3.09 12.49 10.49
N PRO A 130 -4.30 11.99 10.15
CA PRO A 130 -5.52 12.77 10.35
C PRO A 130 -5.75 13.05 11.83
N ALA A 131 -6.48 14.11 12.17
CA ALA A 131 -6.84 14.39 13.55
C ALA A 131 -7.72 13.27 14.12
N ASP A 132 -7.63 13.00 15.43
CA ASP A 132 -8.38 11.90 16.06
C ASP A 132 -9.89 12.02 15.88
N ALA A 133 -10.42 13.24 15.83
CA ALA A 133 -11.85 13.50 15.58
C ALA A 133 -12.30 13.07 14.17
N ASP A 134 -11.39 13.04 13.21
CA ASP A 134 -11.67 12.68 11.82
C ASP A 134 -11.48 11.18 11.58
N ARG A 135 -10.92 10.43 12.53
CA ARG A 135 -10.65 8.99 12.39
C ARG A 135 -11.90 8.16 12.70
N VAL A 136 -12.20 7.20 11.83
CA VAL A 136 -13.14 6.13 12.15
C VAL A 136 -12.38 5.01 12.84
N ALA A 137 -12.39 5.01 14.17
CA ALA A 137 -11.70 4.03 14.98
C ALA A 137 -12.67 2.94 15.50
N PRO A 138 -12.43 1.66 15.21
CA PRO A 138 -13.23 0.58 15.80
C PRO A 138 -13.07 0.56 17.32
N LYS A 139 -14.12 0.17 18.04
CA LYS A 139 -14.11 0.05 19.50
C LYS A 139 -14.23 -1.40 19.95
N LEU A 140 -13.44 -1.77 20.96
CA LEU A 140 -13.55 -3.03 21.68
C LEU A 140 -13.88 -2.71 23.14
N PHE A 141 -15.01 -3.23 23.64
CA PHE A 141 -15.53 -2.94 24.99
C PHE A 141 -15.57 -1.43 25.31
N GLY A 142 -16.04 -0.61 24.36
CA GLY A 142 -16.17 0.85 24.51
C GLY A 142 -14.86 1.64 24.36
N ARG A 143 -13.70 0.99 24.24
CA ARG A 143 -12.40 1.65 24.03
C ARG A 143 -12.00 1.59 22.55
N ALA A 144 -11.56 2.71 22.00
CA ALA A 144 -11.03 2.76 20.64
C ALA A 144 -9.77 1.88 20.54
N ILE A 145 -9.75 1.01 19.53
CA ILE A 145 -8.56 0.26 19.18
C ILE A 145 -7.59 1.25 18.52
N GLN A 146 -6.40 1.38 19.10
CA GLN A 146 -5.39 2.28 18.59
C GLN A 146 -4.82 1.74 17.26
N PRO A 147 -4.82 2.54 16.17
CA PRO A 147 -4.18 2.14 14.92
C PRO A 147 -2.67 1.92 15.12
N TRP A 148 -2.05 1.23 14.18
CA TRP A 148 -0.59 1.20 14.14
C TRP A 148 -0.06 2.58 13.76
N ALA A 149 1.08 2.98 14.32
CA ALA A 149 1.68 4.28 14.08
C ALA A 149 2.42 4.36 12.71
N LEU A 150 1.79 3.80 11.66
CA LEU A 150 2.35 3.72 10.31
C LEU A 150 2.58 5.11 9.69
N GLY A 151 1.57 5.97 9.72
CA GLY A 151 1.61 7.30 9.08
C GLY A 151 2.64 8.27 9.67
N GLU A 152 3.04 8.07 10.93
CA GLU A 152 4.05 8.88 11.63
C GLU A 152 5.46 8.24 11.57
N SER A 153 5.60 7.09 10.91
CA SER A 153 6.84 6.33 10.85
C SER A 153 7.50 6.42 9.48
N SER A 154 8.77 6.01 9.40
CA SER A 154 9.48 5.82 8.13
C SER A 154 8.85 4.78 7.19
N PHE A 155 7.81 4.06 7.62
CA PHE A 155 7.05 3.10 6.83
C PHE A 155 5.72 3.65 6.31
N ALA A 156 5.47 4.96 6.42
CA ALA A 156 4.24 5.59 5.96
C ALA A 156 3.95 5.30 4.47
N ALA A 157 4.97 5.27 3.61
CA ALA A 157 4.83 4.90 2.19
C ALA A 157 4.35 3.44 1.97
N ALA A 158 4.49 2.56 2.96
CA ALA A 158 4.02 1.19 2.87
C ALA A 158 2.54 1.01 3.24
N GLY A 159 1.92 1.95 3.96
CA GLY A 159 0.55 1.73 4.45
C GLY A 159 -0.10 2.86 5.24
N GLY A 160 0.48 4.05 5.24
CA GLY A 160 0.11 5.15 6.13
C GLY A 160 -1.03 6.04 5.65
N VAL A 161 -1.56 5.84 4.44
CA VAL A 161 -2.61 6.73 3.91
C VAL A 161 -3.95 6.44 4.56
N TRP A 162 -4.62 7.52 4.95
CA TRP A 162 -6.01 7.58 5.37
C TRP A 162 -6.79 8.40 4.37
N SER A 163 -8.03 8.02 4.10
CA SER A 163 -8.96 8.83 3.30
C SER A 163 -10.41 8.40 3.55
N THR A 164 -11.36 8.85 2.74
CA THR A 164 -12.76 8.38 2.79
C THR A 164 -12.96 7.06 2.03
N PHE A 165 -14.12 6.42 2.20
CA PHE A 165 -14.50 5.28 1.37
C PHE A 165 -14.82 5.71 -0.07
N ASP A 166 -15.47 6.86 -0.24
CA ASP A 166 -15.74 7.43 -1.57
C ASP A 166 -14.45 7.69 -2.36
N ASP A 167 -13.40 8.16 -1.69
CA ASP A 167 -12.09 8.33 -2.31
C ASP A 167 -11.44 6.99 -2.68
N LEU A 168 -11.74 5.92 -1.93
CA LEU A 168 -11.25 4.58 -2.25
C LEU A 168 -11.91 4.07 -3.53
N CYS A 169 -13.21 4.35 -3.71
CA CYS A 169 -13.93 4.10 -4.95
C CYS A 169 -13.39 4.94 -6.11
N ARG A 170 -13.14 6.25 -5.90
CA ARG A 170 -12.52 7.12 -6.93
C ARG A 170 -11.16 6.59 -7.37
N TYR A 171 -10.33 6.14 -6.42
CA TYR A 171 -9.05 5.53 -6.74
C TYR A 171 -9.21 4.23 -7.54
N ALA A 172 -10.18 3.38 -7.18
CA ALA A 172 -10.49 2.17 -7.93
C ALA A 172 -10.89 2.48 -9.38
N ASP A 173 -11.81 3.43 -9.58
CA ASP A 173 -12.27 3.84 -10.91
C ASP A 173 -11.13 4.41 -11.76
N TRP A 174 -10.31 5.29 -11.17
CA TRP A 174 -9.17 5.88 -11.85
C TRP A 174 -8.09 4.84 -12.21
N ALA A 175 -7.78 3.93 -11.29
CA ALA A 175 -6.73 2.93 -11.50
C ALA A 175 -7.15 1.85 -12.51
N LEU A 176 -8.44 1.50 -12.54
CA LEU A 176 -9.02 0.46 -13.40
C LEU A 176 -9.69 1.01 -14.67
N GLU A 177 -9.53 2.30 -14.95
CA GLU A 177 -10.08 2.92 -16.15
C GLU A 177 -9.63 2.12 -17.41
N PRO A 178 -10.54 1.78 -18.34
CA PRO A 178 -10.16 1.04 -19.53
C PRO A 178 -9.18 1.82 -20.42
N GLY A 179 -8.10 1.18 -20.85
CA GLY A 179 -7.19 1.72 -21.87
C GLY A 179 -6.01 2.55 -21.36
N VAL A 180 -5.92 2.86 -20.06
CA VAL A 180 -4.80 3.65 -19.47
C VAL A 180 -3.53 2.84 -19.16
N GLY A 181 -3.47 1.58 -19.60
CA GLY A 181 -2.29 0.73 -19.48
C GLY A 181 -2.01 0.27 -18.05
N HIS A 182 -0.90 -0.46 -17.88
CA HIS A 182 -0.59 -1.15 -16.63
C HIS A 182 0.01 -0.24 -15.55
N SER A 183 0.45 0.99 -15.90
CA SER A 183 1.19 1.90 -15.03
C SER A 183 0.46 2.27 -13.73
N ARG A 184 -0.87 2.36 -13.75
CA ARG A 184 -1.70 2.66 -12.56
C ARG A 184 -1.94 1.48 -11.63
N THR A 185 -1.51 0.29 -12.04
CA THR A 185 -1.75 -0.98 -11.31
C THR A 185 -0.49 -1.82 -11.16
N VAL A 186 0.69 -1.21 -11.28
CA VAL A 186 2.00 -1.90 -11.24
C VAL A 186 2.26 -2.62 -9.93
N SER A 187 1.74 -2.09 -8.82
CA SER A 187 1.84 -2.69 -7.48
C SER A 187 0.68 -3.64 -7.16
N TRP A 188 -0.25 -3.86 -8.08
CA TRP A 188 -1.43 -4.69 -7.85
C TRP A 188 -1.09 -6.13 -8.17
N GLN A 189 -1.69 -7.06 -7.42
CA GLN A 189 -1.57 -8.49 -7.67
C GLN A 189 -2.45 -8.89 -8.85
N ARG A 190 -2.00 -9.91 -9.58
CA ARG A 190 -2.71 -10.45 -10.75
C ARG A 190 -2.66 -11.97 -10.72
N GLU A 191 -3.80 -12.59 -10.98
CA GLU A 191 -3.92 -14.04 -11.17
C GLU A 191 -4.99 -14.31 -12.23
N GLY A 192 -4.57 -14.86 -13.36
CA GLY A 192 -5.44 -15.01 -14.53
C GLY A 192 -6.01 -13.65 -14.99
N ALA A 193 -7.34 -13.54 -15.01
CA ALA A 193 -8.06 -12.33 -15.37
C ALA A 193 -8.39 -11.43 -14.15
N SER A 194 -8.00 -11.84 -12.95
CA SER A 194 -8.24 -11.10 -11.72
C SER A 194 -7.09 -10.15 -11.43
N ILE A 195 -7.42 -8.95 -10.94
CA ILE A 195 -6.47 -7.96 -10.46
C ILE A 195 -6.97 -7.38 -9.14
N TRP A 196 -6.09 -7.25 -8.16
CA TRP A 196 -6.48 -6.69 -6.87
C TRP A 196 -5.32 -6.03 -6.13
N ILE A 197 -5.68 -5.15 -5.22
CA ILE A 197 -4.79 -4.64 -4.18
C ILE A 197 -5.57 -4.62 -2.87
N ASN A 198 -4.91 -5.03 -1.79
CA ASN A 198 -5.50 -5.08 -0.46
C ASN A 198 -4.54 -4.51 0.59
N GLY A 199 -5.09 -4.21 1.76
CA GLY A 199 -4.35 -3.68 2.88
C GLY A 199 -5.01 -4.04 4.19
N GLU A 200 -4.29 -4.79 5.01
CA GLU A 200 -4.69 -5.07 6.39
C GLU A 200 -3.85 -4.25 7.35
N VAL A 201 -4.56 -3.65 8.31
CA VAL A 201 -3.99 -3.00 9.48
C VAL A 201 -4.58 -3.63 10.73
N ARG A 202 -4.21 -3.12 11.90
CA ARG A 202 -4.52 -3.74 13.19
C ARG A 202 -5.98 -4.20 13.37
N ALA A 203 -6.94 -3.34 13.02
CA ALA A 203 -8.36 -3.60 13.23
C ALA A 203 -9.23 -3.20 12.04
N ALA A 204 -8.62 -3.09 10.86
CA ALA A 204 -9.32 -2.74 9.63
C ALA A 204 -8.66 -3.42 8.43
N GLY A 205 -9.42 -3.57 7.36
CA GLY A 205 -8.94 -4.13 6.10
C GLY A 205 -9.65 -3.49 4.92
N ALA A 206 -8.93 -3.25 3.85
CA ALA A 206 -9.43 -2.70 2.60
C ALA A 206 -9.02 -3.57 1.42
N VAL A 207 -9.87 -3.68 0.40
CA VAL A 207 -9.54 -4.32 -0.86
C VAL A 207 -10.23 -3.60 -2.02
N ILE A 208 -9.51 -3.49 -3.12
CA ILE A 208 -10.05 -3.21 -4.45
C ILE A 208 -9.73 -4.44 -5.29
N ALA A 209 -10.75 -5.08 -5.85
CA ALA A 209 -10.59 -6.25 -6.69
C ALA A 209 -11.44 -6.09 -7.96
N ASN A 210 -10.89 -6.47 -9.11
CA ASN A 210 -11.62 -6.60 -10.35
C ASN A 210 -11.42 -8.01 -10.91
N ALA A 211 -12.52 -8.68 -11.23
CA ALA A 211 -12.49 -9.93 -11.97
C ALA A 211 -13.74 -10.03 -12.86
N ALA A 212 -13.55 -10.54 -14.08
CA ALA A 212 -14.61 -10.70 -15.07
C ALA A 212 -15.44 -9.41 -15.31
N GLY A 213 -14.79 -8.24 -15.27
CA GLY A 213 -15.45 -6.95 -15.46
C GLY A 213 -16.35 -6.50 -14.29
N VAL A 214 -16.25 -7.14 -13.13
CA VAL A 214 -16.88 -6.71 -11.88
C VAL A 214 -15.80 -6.17 -10.95
N THR A 215 -15.93 -4.90 -10.56
CA THR A 215 -15.08 -4.27 -9.53
C THR A 215 -15.80 -4.31 -8.19
N ALA A 216 -15.14 -4.80 -7.15
CA ALA A 216 -15.57 -4.71 -5.77
C ALA A 216 -14.58 -3.86 -4.97
N VAL A 217 -15.10 -2.88 -4.23
CA VAL A 217 -14.35 -2.06 -3.27
C VAL A 217 -14.94 -2.30 -1.89
N VAL A 218 -14.13 -2.79 -0.96
CA VAL A 218 -14.60 -3.19 0.37
C VAL A 218 -13.67 -2.63 1.43
N HIS A 219 -14.26 -2.07 2.49
CA HIS A 219 -13.56 -1.71 3.72
C HIS A 219 -14.26 -2.35 4.92
N THR A 220 -13.50 -2.86 5.87
CA THR A 220 -14.01 -3.52 7.08
C THR A 220 -13.34 -2.96 8.32
N LEU A 221 -14.10 -2.92 9.41
CA LEU A 221 -13.67 -2.45 10.73
C LEU A 221 -13.98 -3.52 11.78
N ALA A 222 -13.04 -3.78 12.70
CA ALA A 222 -13.15 -4.76 13.78
C ALA A 222 -13.62 -6.16 13.32
N LYS A 223 -13.14 -6.61 12.16
CA LYS A 223 -13.41 -7.96 11.63
C LYS A 223 -12.17 -8.84 11.73
N ALA A 224 -12.37 -10.14 11.53
CA ALA A 224 -11.28 -11.08 11.40
C ALA A 224 -10.37 -10.70 10.21
N PRO A 225 -9.08 -11.04 10.26
CA PRO A 225 -8.18 -10.90 9.11
C PRO A 225 -8.81 -11.49 7.83
N ARG A 226 -8.58 -10.85 6.69
CA ARG A 226 -9.07 -11.16 5.34
C ARG A 226 -10.58 -11.07 5.15
N ALA A 227 -11.30 -10.43 6.08
CA ALA A 227 -12.74 -10.24 5.93
C ALA A 227 -13.10 -9.38 4.71
N ALA A 228 -12.32 -8.32 4.43
CA ALA A 228 -12.55 -7.48 3.26
C ALA A 228 -12.42 -8.28 1.95
N ASP A 229 -11.36 -9.08 1.84
CA ASP A 229 -11.10 -9.99 0.71
C ASP A 229 -12.22 -11.02 0.55
N ALA A 230 -12.62 -11.69 1.63
CA ALA A 230 -13.68 -12.70 1.59
C ALA A 230 -15.02 -12.10 1.12
N ILE A 231 -15.35 -10.88 1.58
CA ILE A 231 -16.55 -10.16 1.16
C ILE A 231 -16.46 -9.76 -0.32
N ALA A 232 -15.32 -9.22 -0.77
CA ALA A 232 -15.12 -8.82 -2.16
C ALA A 232 -15.25 -10.02 -3.12
N THR A 233 -14.61 -11.15 -2.78
CA THR A 233 -14.73 -12.40 -3.55
C THR A 233 -16.17 -12.87 -3.64
N ALA A 234 -16.89 -12.92 -2.50
CA ALA A 234 -18.28 -13.35 -2.48
C ALA A 234 -19.19 -12.45 -3.34
N PHE A 235 -18.99 -11.12 -3.30
CA PHE A 235 -19.74 -10.18 -4.13
C PHE A 235 -19.46 -10.37 -5.63
N ILE A 236 -18.19 -10.49 -6.01
CA ILE A 236 -17.80 -10.72 -7.41
C ILE A 236 -18.42 -12.02 -7.92
N GLU A 237 -18.32 -13.12 -7.17
CA GLU A 237 -18.91 -14.40 -7.56
C GLU A 237 -20.43 -14.33 -7.73
N GLN A 238 -21.11 -13.62 -6.83
CA GLN A 238 -22.55 -13.43 -6.90
C GLN A 238 -22.96 -12.66 -8.17
N GLU A 239 -22.27 -11.57 -8.47
CA GLU A 239 -22.56 -10.73 -9.63
C GLU A 239 -22.25 -11.45 -10.96
N VAL A 240 -21.15 -12.21 -11.01
CA VAL A 240 -20.79 -13.02 -12.18
C VAL A 240 -21.83 -14.13 -12.42
N ARG A 241 -22.34 -14.77 -11.36
CA ARG A 241 -23.43 -15.74 -11.49
C ARG A 241 -24.70 -15.09 -12.03
N SER A 242 -25.09 -13.94 -11.47
CA SER A 242 -26.29 -13.20 -11.92
C SER A 242 -26.25 -12.80 -13.39
N LYS A 243 -25.06 -12.46 -13.92
CA LYS A 243 -24.87 -12.11 -15.35
C LYS A 243 -24.89 -13.31 -16.29
N ARG A 244 -24.70 -14.54 -15.79
CA ARG A 244 -24.77 -15.77 -16.60
C ARG A 244 -26.18 -16.32 -16.69
N ASP A 245 -26.98 -16.10 -15.65
CA ASP A 245 -28.32 -16.68 -15.51
C ASP A 245 -29.44 -15.77 -16.07
N GLY A 246 -29.12 -14.54 -16.50
CA GLY A 246 -30.06 -13.57 -17.11
C GLY A 246 -29.73 -13.27 -18.56
#